data_AF-U1SGS1-F1
#
_entry.id   AF-U1SGS1-F1
#
_cell.length_a   1.000
_cell.length_b   1.000
_cell.length_c   1.000
_cell.angle_alpha   90.00
_cell.angle_beta   90.00
_cell.angle_gamma   90.00
#
_symmetry.space_group_name_H-M   'P 1'
#
loop_
_entity.id
_entity.type
_entity.pdbx_description
1 polymer ?
#
loop_
_entity_poly.entity_id
_entity_poly.type
_entity_poly.pdbx_seq_one_letter_code
_entity_poly.pdbx_strand_id
1 'polypeptide(L)'
;MLEQGDYNISIRQDSYHIIDSKNITVDSTITYNTTEHTHSQDQQVATNVFDDVQGDVTYLSRHNSFENYAQAVAAPTNFEMSDEAKSTFYNNGNYDPHKFDKADDKMPTTGAKNGIRLAQLRGKAYDDKLWDKLLDQLSIDEMNNLIANGGYSNAAIDSIGKIRLADVDGPAAFKDNFTGVSSIGLPANIVLANSWNKQLAREFGENIGVMAHELNIAGWYAPSINIHRSEFGGRNFEYFSEDPLLTGSLASGQVLGAAQYGVYAFTKHFALNEQETQRNGQLTTWSNEQAIREIYLKPFETVIKANLNAGVNSMAIMGATILAILMPVLPCR
;
A
#
# COMPACT_ATOMS: atom_id res chain seq x y z
N MET A 1 2.77 -8.26 20.01
CA MET A 1 2.70 -8.90 21.34
C MET A 1 1.42 -8.43 22.02
N LEU A 2 0.81 -9.25 22.85
CA LEU A 2 -0.24 -8.82 23.79
C LEU A 2 0.34 -8.99 25.19
N GLU A 3 0.64 -7.87 25.85
CA GLU A 3 1.31 -7.86 27.16
C GLU A 3 0.45 -8.48 28.25
N GLN A 4 1.08 -9.03 29.29
CA GLN A 4 0.37 -9.41 30.50
C GLN A 4 -0.25 -8.16 31.15
N GLY A 5 -1.51 -8.25 31.57
CA GLY A 5 -2.16 -7.16 32.29
C GLY A 5 -3.67 -7.14 32.13
N ASP A 6 -4.27 -6.09 32.69
CA ASP A 6 -5.71 -5.85 32.60
C ASP A 6 -6.03 -4.96 31.39
N TYR A 7 -6.87 -5.48 30.50
CA TYR A 7 -7.38 -4.77 29.33
C TYR A 7 -8.82 -4.35 29.57
N ASN A 8 -9.08 -3.05 29.57
CA ASN A 8 -10.45 -2.55 29.55
C ASN A 8 -10.96 -2.50 28.12
N ILE A 9 -11.99 -3.31 27.83
CA ILE A 9 -12.73 -3.23 26.58
C ILE A 9 -13.98 -2.40 26.84
N SER A 10 -14.23 -1.39 26.02
CA SER A 10 -15.37 -0.50 26.18
C SER A 10 -16.16 -0.34 24.89
N ILE A 11 -17.48 -0.29 25.03
CA ILE A 11 -18.40 0.21 24.02
C ILE A 11 -18.52 1.71 24.27
N ARG A 12 -18.33 2.52 23.24
CA ARG A 12 -18.35 3.97 23.37
C ARG A 12 -19.22 4.60 22.30
N GLN A 13 -19.81 5.74 22.63
CA GLN A 13 -20.50 6.59 21.66
C GLN A 13 -19.49 7.36 20.79
N ASP A 14 -18.39 7.78 21.40
CA ASP A 14 -17.22 8.40 20.78
C ASP A 14 -15.96 8.08 21.62
N SER A 15 -14.79 8.63 21.30
CA SER A 15 -13.57 8.31 22.04
C SER A 15 -13.59 8.69 23.54
N TYR A 16 -14.50 9.57 23.97
CA TYR A 16 -14.57 10.10 25.34
C TYR A 16 -15.74 9.52 26.15
N HIS A 17 -16.86 9.17 25.52
CA HIS A 17 -18.09 8.76 26.22
C HIS A 17 -18.30 7.24 26.20
N ILE A 18 -18.02 6.60 27.35
CA ILE A 18 -18.21 5.15 27.56
C ILE A 18 -19.69 4.85 27.83
N ILE A 19 -20.22 3.87 27.11
CA ILE A 19 -21.58 3.32 27.30
C ILE A 19 -21.55 2.12 28.24
N ASP A 20 -20.62 1.19 27.99
CA ASP A 20 -20.41 -0.01 28.79
C ASP A 20 -18.93 -0.42 28.70
N SER A 21 -18.43 -1.15 29.70
CA SER A 21 -17.07 -1.65 29.66
C SER A 21 -16.89 -2.91 30.49
N LYS A 22 -15.89 -3.71 30.10
CA LYS A 22 -15.51 -4.94 30.78
C LYS A 22 -13.99 -5.05 30.82
N ASN A 23 -13.47 -5.43 31.98
CA ASN A 23 -12.07 -5.78 32.12
C ASN A 23 -11.84 -7.24 31.74
N ILE A 24 -10.76 -7.48 31.02
CA ILE A 24 -10.25 -8.80 30.67
C ILE A 24 -8.79 -8.85 31.10
N THR A 25 -8.47 -9.80 31.97
CA THR A 25 -7.09 -10.03 32.38
C THR A 25 -6.41 -10.99 31.41
N VAL A 26 -5.25 -10.60 30.92
CA VAL A 26 -4.33 -11.46 30.17
C VAL A 26 -3.28 -11.95 31.15
N ASP A 27 -3.40 -13.22 31.57
CA ASP A 27 -2.63 -13.78 32.68
C ASP A 27 -1.11 -13.88 32.41
N SER A 28 -0.72 -13.93 31.14
CA SER A 28 0.67 -13.99 30.71
C SER A 28 0.84 -13.34 29.34
N THR A 29 1.98 -12.69 29.11
CA THR A 29 2.32 -12.08 27.82
C THR A 29 2.23 -13.10 26.69
N ILE A 30 1.46 -12.78 25.65
CA ILE A 30 1.31 -13.57 24.44
C ILE A 30 2.17 -12.97 23.34
N THR A 31 3.17 -13.73 22.88
CA THR A 31 4.03 -13.34 21.76
C THR A 31 3.60 -14.06 20.48
N TYR A 32 3.72 -13.34 19.35
CA TYR A 32 3.37 -13.85 18.03
C TYR A 32 4.63 -14.01 17.17
N ASN A 33 5.61 -14.76 17.68
CA ASN A 33 6.97 -14.80 17.18
C ASN A 33 7.44 -16.22 16.78
N THR A 34 6.50 -17.13 16.50
CA THR A 34 6.78 -18.50 16.07
C THR A 34 5.92 -18.87 14.87
N THR A 35 6.33 -19.86 14.09
CA THR A 35 5.60 -20.35 12.91
C THR A 35 4.23 -20.93 13.27
N GLU A 36 4.09 -21.47 14.48
CA GLU A 36 2.85 -22.03 15.00
C GLU A 36 1.94 -20.95 15.62
N HIS A 37 2.47 -19.75 15.85
CA HIS A 37 1.79 -18.67 16.57
C HIS A 37 2.12 -17.32 15.94
N THR A 38 1.71 -17.13 14.68
CA THR A 38 1.86 -15.86 13.97
C THR A 38 0.73 -14.87 14.32
N HIS A 39 0.95 -13.58 14.06
CA HIS A 39 -0.04 -12.56 14.33
C HIS A 39 -1.09 -12.53 13.20
N SER A 40 -2.38 -12.57 13.53
CA SER A 40 -3.46 -12.28 12.56
C SER A 40 -3.34 -13.03 11.21
N GLN A 41 -3.05 -14.33 11.26
CA GLN A 41 -2.86 -15.22 10.10
C GLN A 41 -1.69 -14.83 9.18
N ASP A 42 -0.69 -14.11 9.69
CA ASP A 42 0.54 -13.86 8.94
C ASP A 42 1.17 -15.19 8.52
N GLN A 43 1.59 -15.28 7.26
CA GLN A 43 2.24 -16.48 6.71
C GLN A 43 3.67 -16.66 7.23
N GLN A 44 4.27 -15.58 7.72
CA GLN A 44 5.62 -15.55 8.23
C GLN A 44 5.62 -14.86 9.60
N VAL A 45 6.62 -15.21 10.41
CA VAL A 45 6.84 -14.55 11.70
C VAL A 45 7.26 -13.11 11.44
N ALA A 46 6.62 -12.16 12.12
CA ALA A 46 7.04 -10.77 12.08
C ALA A 46 8.39 -10.60 12.81
N THR A 47 9.40 -10.14 12.08
CA THR A 47 10.71 -9.73 12.62
C THR A 47 10.90 -8.23 12.44
N ASN A 48 11.70 -7.62 13.32
CA ASN A 48 12.16 -6.25 13.10
C ASN A 48 13.04 -6.22 11.84
N VAL A 49 12.76 -5.27 10.95
CA VAL A 49 13.47 -5.07 9.67
C VAL A 49 13.84 -3.61 9.42
N PHE A 50 13.68 -2.74 10.43
CA PHE A 50 14.03 -1.31 10.32
C PHE A 50 14.99 -0.82 11.40
N ASP A 51 15.61 -1.71 12.19
CA ASP A 51 16.63 -1.34 13.18
C ASP A 51 17.83 -0.61 12.55
N ASP A 52 18.19 -0.94 11.31
CA ASP A 52 19.28 -0.33 10.56
C ASP A 52 18.97 1.13 10.11
N VAL A 53 17.70 1.49 10.04
CA VAL A 53 17.23 2.83 9.61
C VAL A 53 16.56 3.63 10.72
N GLN A 54 16.63 3.16 11.97
CA GLN A 54 16.09 3.85 13.14
C GLN A 54 16.69 5.26 13.31
N GLY A 55 17.95 5.45 12.95
CA GLY A 55 18.66 6.73 13.05
C GLY A 55 18.88 7.20 14.49
N ASP A 56 19.46 8.40 14.61
CA ASP A 56 19.70 9.08 15.90
C ASP A 56 18.61 10.14 16.14
N VAL A 57 17.39 9.67 16.41
CA VAL A 57 16.24 10.53 16.69
C VAL A 57 15.57 10.15 18.01
N THR A 58 15.14 11.15 18.76
CA THR A 58 14.33 10.92 19.97
C THR A 58 12.87 10.70 19.56
N TYR A 59 12.44 9.44 19.58
CA TYR A 59 11.03 9.11 19.32
C TYR A 59 10.13 9.50 20.49
N LEU A 60 8.92 9.96 20.16
CA LEU A 60 7.90 10.26 21.16
C LEU A 60 7.50 8.98 21.91
N SER A 61 7.63 9.01 23.24
CA SER A 61 7.25 7.91 24.12
C SER A 61 5.83 8.12 24.64
N ARG A 62 5.05 7.05 24.77
CA ARG A 62 3.76 7.09 25.47
C ARG A 62 3.89 7.03 26.99
N HIS A 63 5.10 6.81 27.51
CA HIS A 63 5.36 6.73 28.94
C HIS A 63 4.97 8.04 29.65
N ASN A 64 4.33 7.90 30.82
CA ASN A 64 3.89 9.02 31.67
C ASN A 64 3.18 10.16 30.92
N SER A 65 2.26 9.82 30.00
CA SER A 65 1.52 10.79 29.19
C SER A 65 2.43 11.68 28.33
N PHE A 66 3.34 11.06 27.58
CA PHE A 66 4.26 11.75 26.69
C PHE A 66 5.26 12.67 27.42
N GLU A 67 5.86 12.19 28.50
CA GLU A 67 6.80 12.98 29.30
C GLU A 67 7.96 13.58 28.49
N ASN A 68 8.38 12.89 27.42
CA ASN A 68 9.48 13.33 26.55
C ASN A 68 9.02 14.20 25.37
N TYR A 69 7.77 14.67 25.35
CA TYR A 69 7.20 15.43 24.23
C TYR A 69 8.09 16.59 23.81
N ALA A 70 8.53 17.44 24.75
CA ALA A 70 9.36 18.60 24.46
C ALA A 70 10.69 18.24 23.78
N GLN A 71 11.29 17.09 24.13
CA GLN A 71 12.52 16.59 23.51
C GLN A 71 12.22 15.98 22.13
N ALA A 72 11.16 15.19 22.01
CA ALA A 72 10.80 14.48 20.79
C ALA A 72 10.34 15.42 19.66
N VAL A 73 9.76 16.58 20.00
CA VAL A 73 9.31 17.60 19.01
C VAL A 73 10.32 18.75 18.83
N ALA A 74 11.47 18.69 19.49
CA ALA A 74 12.51 19.69 19.31
C ALA A 74 13.01 19.67 17.86
N ALA A 75 13.36 20.85 17.34
CA ALA A 75 13.95 20.95 16.01
C ALA A 75 15.26 20.15 15.96
N PRO A 76 15.53 19.39 14.89
CA PRO A 76 16.79 18.68 14.74
C PRO A 76 17.96 19.67 14.74
N THR A 77 19.04 19.30 15.43
CA THR A 77 20.29 20.08 15.47
C THR A 77 21.29 19.64 14.41
N ASN A 78 21.05 18.49 13.78
CA ASN A 78 21.84 17.93 12.69
C ASN A 78 20.92 17.58 11.52
N PHE A 79 21.32 17.99 10.31
CA PHE A 79 20.60 17.73 9.06
C PHE A 79 21.41 16.84 8.11
N GLU A 80 22.56 16.34 8.54
CA GLU A 80 23.41 15.47 7.75
C GLU A 80 23.11 14.00 8.01
N MET A 81 23.11 13.21 6.94
CA MET A 81 23.17 11.75 7.03
C MET A 81 24.52 11.30 7.60
N SER A 82 24.54 10.17 8.30
CA SER A 82 25.78 9.51 8.70
C SER A 82 26.58 9.08 7.47
N ASP A 83 27.90 8.96 7.61
CA ASP A 83 28.76 8.49 6.51
C ASP A 83 28.39 7.07 6.06
N GLU A 84 27.94 6.23 6.98
CA GLU A 84 27.39 4.90 6.68
C GLU A 84 26.14 4.99 5.80
N ALA A 85 25.14 5.80 6.18
CA ALA A 85 23.94 5.99 5.38
C ALA A 85 24.23 6.64 4.02
N LYS A 86 25.20 7.56 3.95
CA LYS A 86 25.66 8.14 2.67
C LYS A 86 26.28 7.07 1.76
N SER A 87 26.97 6.08 2.32
CA SER A 87 27.66 5.03 1.54
C SER A 87 26.70 4.05 0.86
N THR A 88 25.50 3.87 1.41
CA THR A 88 24.46 2.96 0.88
C THR A 88 23.38 3.67 0.09
N PHE A 89 23.39 5.00 0.03
CA PHE A 89 22.38 5.80 -0.64
C PHE A 89 22.64 5.91 -2.14
N TYR A 90 21.72 5.37 -2.94
CA TYR A 90 21.74 5.46 -4.40
C TYR A 90 20.53 6.22 -4.94
N ASN A 91 20.76 7.05 -5.95
CA ASN A 91 19.76 7.77 -6.74
C ASN A 91 20.19 7.79 -8.21
N ASN A 92 19.35 8.34 -9.09
CA ASN A 92 19.63 8.40 -10.52
C ASN A 92 20.93 9.14 -10.89
N GLY A 93 21.48 9.97 -10.00
CA GLY A 93 22.71 10.72 -10.21
C GLY A 93 24.00 10.02 -9.75
N ASN A 94 23.93 9.01 -8.88
CA ASN A 94 25.11 8.29 -8.39
C ASN A 94 25.04 6.75 -8.56
N TYR A 95 23.92 6.24 -9.08
CA TYR A 95 23.76 4.83 -9.40
C TYR A 95 24.64 4.45 -10.60
N ASP A 96 25.48 3.44 -10.41
CA ASP A 96 26.33 2.86 -11.46
C ASP A 96 25.95 1.38 -11.61
N PRO A 97 25.24 0.98 -12.68
CA PRO A 97 24.75 -0.38 -12.86
C PRO A 97 25.89 -1.41 -12.86
N HIS A 98 27.08 -1.05 -13.34
CA HIS A 98 28.22 -1.96 -13.41
C HIS A 98 28.72 -2.45 -12.05
N LYS A 99 28.37 -1.76 -10.96
CA LYS A 99 28.68 -2.20 -9.59
C LYS A 99 27.70 -3.24 -9.05
N PHE A 100 26.53 -3.37 -9.68
CA PHE A 100 25.46 -4.27 -9.26
C PHE A 100 25.25 -5.43 -10.22
N ASP A 101 25.66 -5.27 -11.49
CA ASP A 101 25.68 -6.35 -12.47
C ASP A 101 26.56 -7.51 -11.98
N LYS A 102 25.99 -8.73 -11.95
CA LYS A 102 26.76 -9.93 -11.62
C LYS A 102 27.17 -10.62 -12.91
N ALA A 103 28.46 -10.89 -13.07
CA ALA A 103 29.01 -11.47 -14.30
C ALA A 103 28.46 -12.88 -14.63
N ASP A 104 27.93 -13.59 -13.63
CA ASP A 104 27.31 -14.90 -13.76
C ASP A 104 25.79 -14.86 -13.99
N ASP A 105 25.18 -13.67 -13.98
CA ASP A 105 23.76 -13.51 -14.32
C ASP A 105 23.51 -13.97 -15.76
N LYS A 106 22.44 -14.75 -15.92
CA LYS A 106 22.03 -15.27 -17.22
C LYS A 106 20.77 -14.55 -17.65
N MET A 107 20.78 -14.08 -18.90
CA MET A 107 19.59 -13.52 -19.51
C MET A 107 18.45 -14.56 -19.48
N PRO A 108 17.22 -14.14 -19.12
CA PRO A 108 16.07 -15.01 -19.24
C PRO A 108 15.83 -15.37 -20.72
N THR A 109 15.12 -16.47 -20.94
CA THR A 109 14.63 -16.80 -22.29
C THR A 109 13.63 -15.73 -22.71
N THR A 110 13.74 -15.24 -23.95
CA THR A 110 12.85 -14.22 -24.50
C THR A 110 12.50 -14.55 -25.95
N GLY A 111 11.35 -14.08 -26.42
CA GLY A 111 10.90 -14.26 -27.81
C GLY A 111 10.54 -15.70 -28.22
N ALA A 112 10.43 -16.64 -27.28
CA ALA A 112 10.01 -18.01 -27.53
C ALA A 112 8.62 -18.07 -28.19
N LYS A 113 8.36 -19.11 -28.98
CA LYS A 113 7.07 -19.30 -29.69
C LYS A 113 6.25 -20.41 -29.05
N ASN A 114 5.95 -20.26 -27.77
CA ASN A 114 5.25 -21.27 -26.97
C ASN A 114 3.73 -21.35 -27.27
N GLY A 115 3.18 -20.43 -28.06
CA GLY A 115 1.77 -20.38 -28.44
C GLY A 115 0.81 -20.00 -27.31
N ILE A 116 1.34 -19.55 -26.17
CA ILE A 116 0.55 -19.21 -24.98
C ILE A 116 -0.06 -17.81 -25.14
N ARG A 117 -1.31 -17.66 -24.75
CA ARG A 117 -2.03 -16.38 -24.71
C ARG A 117 -2.38 -16.04 -23.26
N LEU A 118 -2.32 -14.77 -22.89
CA LEU A 118 -2.60 -14.29 -21.53
C LEU A 118 -3.96 -14.76 -21.02
N ALA A 119 -4.97 -14.81 -21.89
CA ALA A 119 -6.31 -15.28 -21.54
C ALA A 119 -6.35 -16.74 -21.03
N GLN A 120 -5.38 -17.58 -21.41
CA GLN A 120 -5.28 -18.97 -20.94
C GLN A 120 -4.83 -19.07 -19.47
N LEU A 121 -4.23 -18.01 -18.94
CA LEU A 121 -3.77 -17.94 -17.54
C LEU A 121 -4.89 -17.51 -16.58
N ARG A 122 -6.08 -17.16 -17.08
CA ARG A 122 -7.20 -16.77 -16.23
C ARG A 122 -7.54 -17.88 -15.24
N GLY A 123 -7.51 -17.55 -13.94
CA GLY A 123 -7.83 -18.48 -12.86
C GLY A 123 -6.75 -19.54 -12.59
N LYS A 124 -5.58 -19.44 -13.24
CA LYS A 124 -4.43 -20.28 -12.92
C LYS A 124 -3.76 -19.79 -11.63
N ALA A 125 -3.15 -20.72 -10.91
CA ALA A 125 -2.34 -20.39 -9.74
C ALA A 125 -1.16 -19.50 -10.15
N TYR A 126 -0.63 -18.73 -9.20
CA TYR A 126 0.52 -17.87 -9.42
C TYR A 126 1.77 -18.65 -9.90
N ASP A 127 1.93 -19.88 -9.41
CA ASP A 127 3.04 -20.79 -9.72
C ASP A 127 2.72 -21.82 -10.83
N ASP A 128 1.62 -21.61 -11.58
CA ASP A 128 1.31 -22.48 -12.73
C ASP A 128 2.41 -22.37 -13.80
N LYS A 129 2.90 -23.52 -14.27
CA LYS A 129 4.00 -23.64 -15.24
C LYS A 129 3.74 -22.94 -16.58
N LEU A 130 2.49 -22.57 -16.88
CA LEU A 130 2.17 -21.77 -18.06
C LEU A 130 2.66 -20.33 -17.94
N TRP A 131 2.88 -19.80 -16.73
CA TRP A 131 3.46 -18.46 -16.54
C TRP A 131 4.87 -18.37 -17.12
N ASP A 132 5.75 -19.30 -16.78
CA ASP A 132 7.11 -19.34 -17.33
C ASP A 132 7.09 -19.38 -18.87
N LYS A 133 6.23 -20.25 -19.43
CA LYS A 133 6.08 -20.36 -20.89
C LYS A 133 5.55 -19.09 -21.53
N LEU A 134 4.68 -18.33 -20.85
CA LEU A 134 4.17 -17.05 -21.32
C LEU A 134 5.27 -15.99 -21.29
N LEU A 135 5.99 -15.89 -20.17
CA LEU A 135 7.07 -14.92 -19.95
C LEU A 135 8.21 -15.13 -20.95
N ASP A 136 8.59 -16.38 -21.23
CA ASP A 136 9.58 -16.73 -22.25
C ASP A 136 9.23 -16.20 -23.65
N GLN A 137 7.95 -15.92 -23.96
CA GLN A 137 7.54 -15.39 -25.26
C GLN A 137 7.75 -13.88 -25.40
N LEU A 138 7.82 -13.16 -24.28
CA LEU A 138 7.96 -11.72 -24.30
C LEU A 138 9.33 -11.36 -24.87
N SER A 139 9.35 -10.40 -25.80
CA SER A 139 10.61 -9.77 -26.20
C SER A 139 11.05 -8.74 -25.15
N ILE A 140 12.34 -8.37 -25.19
CA ILE A 140 12.85 -7.27 -24.36
C ILE A 140 12.10 -5.96 -24.65
N ASP A 141 11.77 -5.69 -25.92
CA ASP A 141 11.01 -4.50 -26.30
C ASP A 141 9.59 -4.50 -25.74
N GLU A 142 8.92 -5.66 -25.72
CA GLU A 142 7.59 -5.80 -25.13
C GLU A 142 7.63 -5.59 -23.60
N MET A 143 8.63 -6.14 -22.92
CA MET A 143 8.86 -5.91 -21.50
C MET A 143 9.16 -4.44 -21.20
N ASN A 144 10.06 -3.82 -21.98
CA ASN A 144 10.39 -2.40 -21.87
C ASN A 144 9.15 -1.52 -22.09
N ASN A 145 8.32 -1.84 -23.09
CA ASN A 145 7.10 -1.08 -23.36
C ASN A 145 6.10 -1.15 -22.19
N LEU A 146 5.94 -2.32 -21.56
CA LEU A 146 5.08 -2.46 -20.38
C LEU A 146 5.53 -1.59 -19.20
N ILE A 147 6.84 -1.50 -18.97
CA ILE A 147 7.42 -0.83 -17.81
C ILE A 147 7.58 0.68 -18.06
N ALA A 148 8.05 1.06 -19.25
CA ALA A 148 8.38 2.44 -19.58
C ALA A 148 7.16 3.28 -19.95
N ASN A 149 6.14 2.69 -20.58
CA ASN A 149 4.93 3.40 -21.03
C ASN A 149 3.71 3.08 -20.16
N GLY A 150 3.94 2.95 -18.85
CA GLY A 150 2.88 2.88 -17.83
C GLY A 150 2.35 4.27 -17.43
N GLY A 151 1.39 4.31 -16.52
CA GLY A 151 1.04 5.53 -15.76
C GLY A 151 -0.39 6.03 -15.94
N TYR A 152 -1.03 5.86 -17.10
CA TYR A 152 -2.50 6.01 -17.28
C TYR A 152 -3.08 4.93 -18.22
N SER A 153 -2.25 3.95 -18.56
CA SER A 153 -2.62 2.81 -19.37
C SER A 153 -1.60 1.71 -19.24
N ASN A 154 -2.01 0.50 -19.61
CA ASN A 154 -1.13 -0.65 -19.70
C ASN A 154 -1.06 -1.13 -21.15
N ALA A 155 0.14 -1.16 -21.74
CA ALA A 155 0.35 -1.38 -23.17
C ALA A 155 -0.15 -2.75 -23.67
N ALA A 156 -0.61 -2.80 -24.93
CA ALA A 156 -0.91 -4.07 -25.58
C ALA A 156 0.38 -4.88 -25.83
N ILE A 157 0.27 -6.20 -25.83
CA ILE A 157 1.36 -7.11 -26.22
C ILE A 157 0.80 -8.21 -27.12
N ASP A 158 1.12 -8.13 -28.40
CA ASP A 158 0.56 -9.00 -29.41
C ASP A 158 1.05 -10.45 -29.29
N SER A 159 2.31 -10.66 -28.87
CA SER A 159 2.91 -11.99 -28.72
C SER A 159 2.13 -12.88 -27.75
N ILE A 160 1.58 -12.27 -26.69
CA ILE A 160 0.76 -12.95 -25.68
C ILE A 160 -0.74 -12.63 -25.81
N GLY A 161 -1.16 -11.85 -26.81
CA GLY A 161 -2.56 -11.45 -27.00
C GLY A 161 -3.12 -10.61 -25.86
N LYS A 162 -2.27 -9.84 -25.18
CA LYS A 162 -2.67 -8.89 -24.16
C LYS A 162 -3.19 -7.62 -24.84
N ILE A 163 -4.39 -7.20 -24.50
CA ILE A 163 -4.95 -5.92 -24.97
C ILE A 163 -4.42 -4.73 -24.17
N ARG A 164 -4.54 -3.52 -24.74
CA ARG A 164 -4.31 -2.28 -24.01
C ARG A 164 -5.45 -2.06 -23.01
N LEU A 165 -5.10 -1.63 -21.80
CA LEU A 165 -6.06 -1.28 -20.74
C LEU A 165 -5.84 0.18 -20.32
N ALA A 166 -6.89 0.84 -19.84
CA ALA A 166 -6.82 2.18 -19.26
C ALA A 166 -6.79 2.08 -17.73
N ASP A 167 -5.89 2.86 -17.13
CA ASP A 167 -5.72 2.99 -15.69
C ASP A 167 -5.89 4.47 -15.35
N VAL A 168 -6.85 4.82 -14.50
CA VAL A 168 -7.28 6.22 -14.41
C VAL A 168 -7.46 6.63 -12.95
N ASP A 169 -7.08 7.88 -12.65
CA ASP A 169 -7.55 8.56 -11.43
C ASP A 169 -9.07 8.62 -11.40
N GLY A 170 -9.73 8.75 -10.27
CA GLY A 170 -9.20 8.88 -8.92
C GLY A 170 -10.25 8.47 -7.87
N PRO A 171 -9.99 8.75 -6.58
CA PRO A 171 -10.78 8.17 -5.48
C PRO A 171 -12.26 8.56 -5.47
N ALA A 172 -12.60 9.76 -5.93
CA ALA A 172 -13.97 10.28 -5.92
C ALA A 172 -14.67 10.20 -7.29
N ALA A 173 -13.93 10.04 -8.38
CA ALA A 173 -14.46 9.99 -9.74
C ALA A 173 -13.39 9.49 -10.69
N PHE A 174 -13.75 8.84 -11.78
CA PHE A 174 -12.81 8.69 -12.89
C PHE A 174 -12.53 10.05 -13.53
N LYS A 175 -11.26 10.38 -13.71
CA LYS A 175 -10.78 11.55 -14.41
C LYS A 175 -9.53 11.22 -15.20
N ASP A 176 -9.71 11.05 -16.50
CA ASP A 176 -8.60 10.91 -17.44
C ASP A 176 -8.15 12.31 -17.89
N ASN A 177 -6.96 12.72 -17.43
CA ASN A 177 -6.39 14.03 -17.72
C ASN A 177 -5.91 14.16 -19.19
N PHE A 178 -5.78 13.07 -19.93
CA PHE A 178 -5.29 13.06 -21.32
C PHE A 178 -6.43 13.02 -22.33
N THR A 179 -7.47 12.24 -22.04
CA THR A 179 -8.64 12.13 -22.94
C THR A 179 -9.77 13.07 -22.55
N GLY A 180 -9.78 13.60 -21.33
CA GLY A 180 -10.84 14.43 -20.79
C GLY A 180 -12.07 13.64 -20.29
N VAL A 181 -12.11 12.33 -20.51
CA VAL A 181 -13.17 11.43 -20.05
C VAL A 181 -13.29 11.48 -18.52
N SER A 182 -14.53 11.52 -18.04
CA SER A 182 -14.84 11.62 -16.62
C SER A 182 -16.10 10.84 -16.27
N SER A 183 -16.15 10.29 -15.05
CA SER A 183 -17.38 9.72 -14.50
C SER A 183 -18.17 10.76 -13.68
N ILE A 184 -19.28 10.30 -13.11
CA ILE A 184 -19.99 11.02 -12.03
C ILE A 184 -19.07 11.12 -10.82
N GLY A 185 -19.11 12.27 -10.14
CA GLY A 185 -18.40 12.49 -8.88
C GLY A 185 -19.15 11.92 -7.68
N LEU A 186 -18.46 11.09 -6.91
CA LEU A 186 -18.87 10.58 -5.61
C LEU A 186 -18.30 11.45 -4.48
N PRO A 187 -18.83 11.36 -3.25
CA PRO A 187 -18.25 12.02 -2.09
C PRO A 187 -16.79 11.61 -1.87
N ALA A 188 -15.97 12.55 -1.38
CA ALA A 188 -14.60 12.23 -1.01
C ALA A 188 -14.55 11.24 0.17
N ASN A 189 -13.47 10.46 0.28
CA ASN A 189 -13.37 9.38 1.27
C ASN A 189 -13.53 9.84 2.72
N ILE A 190 -13.13 11.08 3.03
CA ILE A 190 -13.37 11.65 4.37
C ILE A 190 -14.86 11.73 4.71
N VAL A 191 -15.72 12.05 3.74
CA VAL A 191 -17.18 12.09 3.93
C VAL A 191 -17.73 10.68 4.12
N LEU A 192 -17.25 9.72 3.31
CA LEU A 192 -17.61 8.32 3.47
C LEU A 192 -17.18 7.78 4.84
N ALA A 193 -16.00 8.16 5.33
CA ALA A 193 -15.49 7.73 6.63
C ALA A 193 -16.37 8.19 7.79
N ASN A 194 -16.94 9.39 7.71
CA ASN A 194 -17.90 9.90 8.70
C ASN A 194 -19.19 9.07 8.80
N SER A 195 -19.48 8.19 7.83
CA SER A 195 -20.64 7.29 7.92
C SER A 195 -20.40 6.06 8.81
N TRP A 196 -19.15 5.68 9.05
CA TRP A 196 -18.76 4.43 9.72
C TRP A 196 -19.42 3.17 9.10
N ASN A 197 -19.87 3.25 7.84
CA ASN A 197 -20.72 2.24 7.22
C ASN A 197 -19.95 1.42 6.17
N LYS A 198 -19.60 0.19 6.55
CA LYS A 198 -18.90 -0.77 5.67
C LYS A 198 -19.71 -1.16 4.44
N GLN A 199 -21.04 -1.24 4.55
CA GLN A 199 -21.90 -1.56 3.41
C GLN A 199 -21.89 -0.41 2.40
N LEU A 200 -21.98 0.84 2.87
CA LEU A 200 -21.90 2.00 1.98
C LEU A 200 -20.55 2.08 1.28
N ALA A 201 -19.45 1.73 1.96
CA ALA A 201 -18.13 1.66 1.35
C ALA A 201 -18.03 0.56 0.28
N ARG A 202 -18.70 -0.59 0.49
CA ARG A 202 -18.85 -1.63 -0.53
C ARG A 202 -19.59 -1.08 -1.75
N GLU A 203 -20.80 -0.54 -1.55
CA GLU A 203 -21.66 0.06 -2.58
C GLU A 203 -20.94 1.15 -3.38
N PHE A 204 -20.11 1.97 -2.72
CA PHE A 204 -19.24 2.93 -3.40
C PHE A 204 -18.34 2.25 -4.43
N GLY A 205 -17.64 1.19 -4.04
CA GLY A 205 -16.80 0.40 -4.95
C GLY A 205 -17.59 -0.23 -6.09
N GLU A 206 -18.83 -0.67 -5.83
CA GLU A 206 -19.69 -1.24 -6.87
C GLU A 206 -20.06 -0.20 -7.94
N ASN A 207 -20.40 1.02 -7.51
CA ASN A 207 -20.65 2.13 -8.44
C ASN A 207 -19.41 2.48 -9.26
N ILE A 208 -18.22 2.47 -8.66
CA ILE A 208 -16.96 2.62 -9.39
C ILE A 208 -16.82 1.51 -10.43
N GLY A 209 -17.08 0.25 -10.07
CA GLY A 209 -17.03 -0.89 -10.98
C GLY A 209 -17.95 -0.74 -12.19
N VAL A 210 -19.19 -0.31 -11.97
CA VAL A 210 -20.17 -0.03 -13.04
C VAL A 210 -19.67 1.09 -13.96
N MET A 211 -19.26 2.23 -13.39
CA MET A 211 -18.76 3.37 -14.18
C MET A 211 -17.50 3.01 -14.97
N ALA A 212 -16.61 2.19 -14.41
CA ALA A 212 -15.40 1.75 -15.09
C ALA A 212 -15.74 0.95 -16.35
N HIS A 213 -16.73 0.06 -16.28
CA HIS A 213 -17.18 -0.72 -17.42
C HIS A 213 -17.75 0.16 -18.54
N GLU A 214 -18.58 1.15 -18.20
CA GLU A 214 -19.14 2.11 -19.15
C GLU A 214 -18.06 2.94 -19.86
N LEU A 215 -16.95 3.20 -19.16
CA LEU A 215 -15.85 4.02 -19.65
C LEU A 215 -14.68 3.21 -20.25
N ASN A 216 -14.79 1.88 -20.30
CA ASN A 216 -13.71 0.97 -20.71
C ASN A 216 -12.41 1.14 -19.88
N ILE A 217 -12.57 1.40 -18.58
CA ILE A 217 -11.48 1.51 -17.61
C ILE A 217 -11.33 0.18 -16.87
N ALA A 218 -10.09 -0.27 -16.69
CA ALA A 218 -9.80 -1.50 -15.98
C ALA A 218 -9.04 -1.23 -14.67
N GLY A 219 -8.17 -0.22 -14.66
CA GLY A 219 -7.40 0.18 -13.48
C GLY A 219 -7.97 1.42 -12.80
N TRP A 220 -8.12 1.35 -11.49
CA TRP A 220 -8.58 2.47 -10.67
C TRP A 220 -7.47 2.95 -9.75
N TYR A 221 -6.98 4.18 -9.93
CA TYR A 221 -5.98 4.79 -9.04
C TYR A 221 -6.58 5.25 -7.72
N ALA A 222 -7.09 4.28 -6.96
CA ALA A 222 -7.62 4.41 -5.61
C ALA A 222 -7.85 3.00 -5.00
N PRO A 223 -8.27 2.92 -3.72
CA PRO A 223 -8.48 4.02 -2.79
C PRO A 223 -7.16 4.65 -2.31
N SER A 224 -7.24 5.92 -1.92
CA SER A 224 -6.17 6.62 -1.23
C SER A 224 -6.34 6.43 0.29
N ILE A 225 -5.37 5.82 0.96
CA ILE A 225 -5.50 5.28 2.34
C ILE A 225 -4.37 5.73 3.28
N ASN A 226 -3.66 6.81 2.97
CA ASN A 226 -2.74 7.43 3.92
C ASN A 226 -3.49 7.94 5.15
N ILE A 227 -2.78 8.05 6.27
CA ILE A 227 -3.35 8.43 7.56
C ILE A 227 -3.38 9.95 7.71
N HIS A 228 -4.42 10.50 8.35
CA HIS A 228 -4.45 11.92 8.71
C HIS A 228 -3.49 12.22 9.87
N ARG A 229 -2.18 12.29 9.59
CA ARG A 229 -1.15 12.58 10.60
C ARG A 229 -1.23 14.00 11.15
N SER A 230 -1.64 14.94 10.30
CA SER A 230 -1.88 16.34 10.67
C SER A 230 -3.10 16.85 9.89
N GLU A 231 -3.85 17.74 10.53
CA GLU A 231 -4.95 18.51 9.96
C GLU A 231 -4.54 19.35 8.73
N PHE A 232 -3.26 19.68 8.58
CA PHE A 232 -2.73 20.46 7.45
C PHE A 232 -2.34 19.61 6.23
N GLY A 233 -2.63 18.30 6.25
CA GLY A 233 -2.41 17.42 5.11
C GLY A 233 -3.26 17.84 3.91
N GLY A 234 -2.61 18.36 2.86
CA GLY A 234 -3.30 18.90 1.67
C GLY A 234 -4.15 17.88 0.89
N ARG A 235 -3.97 16.58 1.14
CA ARG A 235 -4.73 15.47 0.53
C ARG A 235 -5.60 14.71 1.52
N ASN A 236 -5.77 15.19 2.75
CA ASN A 236 -6.65 14.53 3.73
C ASN A 236 -8.08 14.33 3.20
N PHE A 237 -8.56 15.20 2.31
CA PHE A 237 -9.91 15.06 1.76
C PHE A 237 -10.14 13.72 1.02
N GLU A 238 -9.12 13.19 0.33
CA GLU A 238 -9.23 11.92 -0.42
C GLU A 238 -8.83 10.68 0.41
N TYR A 239 -8.32 10.89 1.62
CA TYR A 239 -8.03 9.86 2.60
C TYR A 239 -9.26 9.64 3.52
N PHE A 240 -9.17 8.67 4.43
CA PHE A 240 -10.32 8.28 5.26
C PHE A 240 -10.25 8.87 6.67
N SER A 241 -9.20 8.57 7.43
CA SER A 241 -9.14 8.85 8.86
C SER A 241 -7.70 8.94 9.38
N GLU A 242 -7.57 9.44 10.62
CA GLU A 242 -6.40 9.23 11.45
C GLU A 242 -6.32 7.79 12.01
N ASP A 243 -7.45 7.08 12.06
CA ASP A 243 -7.52 5.72 12.58
C ASP A 243 -7.26 4.68 11.47
N PRO A 244 -6.25 3.78 11.66
CA PRO A 244 -5.90 2.80 10.64
C PRO A 244 -6.95 1.70 10.47
N LEU A 245 -7.71 1.36 11.52
CA LEU A 245 -8.73 0.32 11.47
C LEU A 245 -9.92 0.78 10.61
N LEU A 246 -10.43 1.99 10.84
CA LEU A 246 -11.50 2.59 10.06
C LEU A 246 -11.07 2.74 8.59
N THR A 247 -9.87 3.27 8.36
CA THR A 247 -9.30 3.45 7.01
C THR A 247 -9.23 2.13 6.26
N GLY A 248 -8.59 1.11 6.86
CA GLY A 248 -8.46 -0.21 6.24
C GLY A 248 -9.81 -0.90 6.03
N SER A 249 -10.74 -0.78 6.99
CA SER A 249 -12.05 -1.43 6.90
C SER A 249 -12.92 -0.87 5.78
N LEU A 250 -12.96 0.45 5.59
CA LEU A 250 -13.77 1.06 4.54
C LEU A 250 -13.12 0.91 3.16
N ALA A 251 -11.80 1.09 3.08
CA ALA A 251 -11.05 0.88 1.85
C ALA A 251 -11.20 -0.56 1.31
N SER A 252 -11.20 -1.56 2.20
CA SER A 252 -11.43 -2.96 1.81
C SER A 252 -12.80 -3.14 1.14
N GLY A 253 -13.84 -2.47 1.64
CA GLY A 253 -15.17 -2.46 1.03
C GLY A 253 -15.14 -1.94 -0.40
N GLN A 254 -14.53 -0.77 -0.61
CA GLN A 254 -14.41 -0.15 -1.94
C GLN A 254 -13.66 -1.04 -2.93
N VAL A 255 -12.50 -1.58 -2.52
CA VAL A 255 -11.68 -2.45 -3.38
C VAL A 255 -12.44 -3.70 -3.79
N LEU A 256 -13.06 -4.39 -2.83
CA LEU A 256 -13.80 -5.62 -3.13
C LEU A 256 -15.07 -5.35 -3.95
N GLY A 257 -15.70 -4.17 -3.77
CA GLY A 257 -16.85 -3.73 -4.55
C GLY A 257 -16.53 -3.44 -6.01
N ALA A 258 -15.38 -2.81 -6.28
CA ALA A 258 -14.92 -2.58 -7.64
C ALA A 258 -14.47 -3.89 -8.33
N ALA A 259 -13.77 -4.75 -7.59
CA ALA A 259 -13.21 -5.99 -8.10
C ALA A 259 -14.25 -6.97 -8.67
N GLN A 260 -15.48 -6.99 -8.15
CA GLN A 260 -16.53 -7.88 -8.68
C GLN A 260 -16.94 -7.54 -10.13
N TYR A 261 -16.62 -6.32 -10.59
CA TYR A 261 -16.83 -5.87 -11.97
C TYR A 261 -15.56 -5.99 -12.82
N GLY A 262 -14.50 -6.63 -12.30
CA GLY A 262 -13.24 -6.83 -13.01
C GLY A 262 -12.28 -5.64 -12.97
N VAL A 263 -12.55 -4.63 -12.13
CA VAL A 263 -11.67 -3.47 -11.95
C VAL A 263 -10.59 -3.80 -10.92
N TYR A 264 -9.32 -3.57 -11.26
CA TYR A 264 -8.23 -3.66 -10.30
C TYR A 264 -7.94 -2.32 -9.66
N ALA A 265 -7.86 -2.32 -8.32
CA ALA A 265 -7.56 -1.14 -7.53
C ALA A 265 -6.05 -0.95 -7.38
N PHE A 266 -5.56 0.29 -7.48
CA PHE A 266 -4.22 0.68 -7.08
C PHE A 266 -4.30 1.42 -5.75
N THR A 267 -4.22 0.67 -4.67
CA THR A 267 -4.29 1.26 -3.32
C THR A 267 -3.05 2.11 -3.10
N LYS A 268 -3.25 3.36 -2.67
CA LYS A 268 -2.19 4.39 -2.67
C LYS A 268 -2.23 5.26 -1.41
N HIS A 269 -1.16 5.97 -1.04
CA HIS A 269 0.19 5.93 -1.60
C HIS A 269 1.06 5.16 -0.61
N PHE A 270 1.66 4.08 -1.08
CA PHE A 270 2.48 3.22 -0.25
C PHE A 270 3.91 3.75 -0.16
N ALA A 271 4.42 4.11 1.00
CA ALA A 271 3.73 4.42 2.25
C ALA A 271 4.22 5.79 2.76
N LEU A 272 3.70 6.24 3.90
CA LEU A 272 4.20 7.43 4.63
C LEU A 272 4.14 8.76 3.83
N ASN A 273 3.10 8.93 3.01
CA ASN A 273 2.86 10.12 2.19
C ASN A 273 1.76 11.02 2.79
N GLU A 274 1.94 11.44 4.04
CA GLU A 274 0.97 12.26 4.78
C GLU A 274 1.27 13.78 4.66
N GLN A 275 2.31 14.17 3.93
CA GLN A 275 2.69 15.57 3.74
C GLN A 275 2.95 15.89 2.27
N GLU A 276 2.31 16.96 1.80
CA GLU A 276 2.40 17.40 0.41
C GLU A 276 3.61 18.30 0.13
N THR A 277 3.92 19.19 1.08
CA THR A 277 5.07 20.09 0.99
C THR A 277 6.35 19.27 0.84
N GLN A 278 7.08 19.50 -0.26
CA GLN A 278 8.31 18.80 -0.63
C GLN A 278 8.16 17.29 -0.86
N ARG A 279 6.95 16.76 -1.13
CA ARG A 279 6.76 15.33 -1.46
C ARG A 279 7.58 14.85 -2.67
N ASN A 280 7.93 15.79 -3.57
CA ASN A 280 8.81 15.56 -4.74
C ASN A 280 10.24 16.11 -4.55
N GLY A 281 10.56 16.64 -3.37
CA GLY A 281 11.80 17.34 -3.06
C GLY A 281 12.63 16.68 -1.96
N GLN A 282 12.71 15.34 -1.98
CA GLN A 282 13.47 14.55 -1.00
C GLN A 282 12.95 14.67 0.44
N LEU A 283 11.62 14.74 0.61
CA LEU A 283 11.01 14.65 1.94
C LEU A 283 11.43 13.35 2.65
N THR A 284 11.91 13.50 3.87
CA THR A 284 12.32 12.39 4.73
C THR A 284 11.34 12.25 5.89
N THR A 285 10.57 11.15 5.92
CA THR A 285 9.65 10.84 7.02
C THR A 285 10.32 9.87 7.99
N TRP A 286 10.70 10.35 9.18
CA TRP A 286 11.25 9.51 10.24
C TRP A 286 10.13 8.83 11.02
N SER A 287 10.25 7.52 11.21
CA SER A 287 9.29 6.73 11.98
C SER A 287 9.98 5.49 12.56
N ASN A 288 9.43 4.94 13.64
CA ASN A 288 9.91 3.67 14.18
C ASN A 288 9.06 2.52 13.62
N GLU A 289 9.58 1.29 13.66
CA GLU A 289 8.89 0.13 13.09
C GLU A 289 7.50 -0.08 13.68
N GLN A 290 7.34 0.19 14.98
CA GLN A 290 6.05 0.06 15.65
C GLN A 290 5.00 0.97 14.99
N ALA A 291 5.28 2.27 14.84
CA ALA A 291 4.35 3.21 14.21
C ALA A 291 4.12 2.86 12.73
N ILE A 292 5.18 2.47 12.00
CA ILE A 292 5.08 2.01 10.61
C ILE A 292 4.08 0.85 10.50
N ARG A 293 4.21 -0.19 11.33
CA ARG A 293 3.34 -1.37 11.28
C ARG A 293 1.93 -1.12 11.81
N GLU A 294 1.81 -0.49 12.97
CA GLU A 294 0.53 -0.34 13.67
C GLU A 294 -0.35 0.76 13.08
N ILE A 295 0.24 1.77 12.43
CA ILE A 295 -0.50 2.95 11.93
C ILE A 295 -0.44 3.01 10.41
N TYR A 296 0.74 3.13 9.81
CA TYR A 296 0.85 3.53 8.41
C TYR A 296 0.66 2.39 7.42
N LEU A 297 1.16 1.19 7.74
CA LEU A 297 1.01 0.00 6.92
C LEU A 297 -0.27 -0.77 7.24
N LYS A 298 -0.88 -0.53 8.41
CA LYS A 298 -2.03 -1.30 8.86
C LYS A 298 -3.24 -1.26 7.92
N PRO A 299 -3.60 -0.11 7.31
CA PRO A 299 -4.67 -0.08 6.33
C PRO A 299 -4.34 -0.90 5.07
N PHE A 300 -3.08 -0.83 4.58
CA PHE A 300 -2.63 -1.63 3.43
C PHE A 300 -2.69 -3.13 3.74
N GLU A 301 -2.17 -3.56 4.89
CA GLU A 301 -2.25 -4.95 5.37
C GLU A 301 -3.71 -5.43 5.38
N THR A 302 -4.62 -4.60 5.90
CA THR A 302 -6.05 -4.92 5.99
C THR A 302 -6.67 -5.13 4.62
N VAL A 303 -6.41 -4.23 3.66
CA VAL A 303 -6.93 -4.34 2.29
C VAL A 303 -6.36 -5.56 1.57
N ILE A 304 -5.05 -5.82 1.68
CA ILE A 304 -4.40 -6.99 1.07
C ILE A 304 -5.02 -8.29 1.61
N LYS A 305 -5.11 -8.43 2.94
CA LYS A 305 -5.72 -9.61 3.58
C LYS A 305 -7.18 -9.78 3.16
N ALA A 306 -7.95 -8.70 3.07
CA ALA A 306 -9.32 -8.76 2.60
C ALA A 306 -9.43 -9.24 1.13
N ASN A 307 -8.53 -8.79 0.24
CA ASN A 307 -8.46 -9.23 -1.15
C ASN A 307 -8.18 -10.73 -1.24
N LEU A 308 -7.12 -11.18 -0.56
CA LEU A 308 -6.70 -12.59 -0.51
C LEU A 308 -7.81 -13.48 0.04
N ASN A 309 -8.44 -13.10 1.15
CA ASN A 309 -9.53 -13.86 1.78
C ASN A 309 -10.77 -13.96 0.89
N ALA A 310 -11.02 -12.96 0.05
CA ALA A 310 -12.12 -12.97 -0.91
C ALA A 310 -11.79 -13.75 -2.20
N GLY A 311 -10.57 -14.29 -2.34
CA GLY A 311 -10.10 -14.91 -3.59
C GLY A 311 -9.99 -13.92 -4.75
N VAL A 312 -9.92 -12.62 -4.43
CA VAL A 312 -9.73 -11.55 -5.39
C VAL A 312 -8.22 -11.37 -5.53
N ASN A 313 -7.72 -11.42 -6.77
CA ASN A 313 -6.30 -11.20 -7.10
C ASN A 313 -6.14 -9.96 -7.99
N SER A 314 -7.05 -8.97 -7.84
CA SER A 314 -7.15 -7.79 -8.69
C SER A 314 -6.86 -6.53 -7.87
N MET A 315 -5.67 -6.46 -7.32
CA MET A 315 -5.16 -5.28 -6.61
C MET A 315 -3.68 -5.10 -6.91
N ALA A 316 -3.29 -3.83 -7.05
CA ALA A 316 -1.91 -3.38 -7.05
C ALA A 316 -1.72 -2.36 -5.92
N ILE A 317 -0.46 -2.15 -5.55
CA ILE A 317 -0.05 -1.11 -4.61
C ILE A 317 0.70 -0.05 -5.41
N MET A 318 0.28 1.20 -5.27
CA MET A 318 0.97 2.32 -5.91
C MET A 318 1.82 3.05 -4.87
N GLY A 319 3.13 3.11 -5.15
CA GLY A 319 4.10 3.76 -4.29
C GLY A 319 4.00 5.28 -4.28
N ALA A 320 4.52 5.91 -3.23
CA ALA A 320 4.89 7.32 -3.26
C ALA A 320 6.22 7.49 -4.02
N THR A 321 6.35 8.54 -4.83
CA THR A 321 7.50 8.74 -5.74
C THR A 321 8.85 8.90 -5.02
N ILE A 322 8.88 9.11 -3.71
CA ILE A 322 10.12 9.35 -2.97
C ILE A 322 10.04 8.72 -1.57
N LEU A 323 10.48 7.47 -1.44
CA LEU A 323 10.75 6.85 -0.16
C LEU A 323 12.18 6.32 -0.17
N ALA A 324 13.14 7.22 0.10
CA ALA A 324 14.55 6.87 0.09
C ALA A 324 15.02 6.10 1.34
N ILE A 325 14.12 5.73 2.26
CA ILE A 325 14.47 5.11 3.54
C ILE A 325 13.88 3.70 3.71
N LEU A 326 13.06 3.21 2.79
CA LEU A 326 12.27 2.00 3.02
C LEU A 326 12.41 0.99 1.89
N MET A 327 13.66 0.63 1.58
CA MET A 327 13.94 -0.56 0.77
C MET A 327 13.61 -1.91 1.46
N PRO A 328 13.48 -2.07 2.80
CA PRO A 328 13.13 -3.39 3.35
C PRO A 328 11.62 -3.74 3.33
N VAL A 329 10.71 -2.79 3.05
CA VAL A 329 9.26 -3.02 3.26
C VAL A 329 8.66 -3.99 2.23
N LEU A 330 9.31 -4.17 1.08
CA LEU A 330 8.87 -5.10 0.05
C LEU A 330 9.92 -6.20 -0.13
N PRO A 331 9.95 -7.23 0.75
CA PRO A 331 10.50 -8.49 0.31
C PRO A 331 9.55 -9.00 -0.79
N CYS A 332 9.94 -8.87 -2.05
CA CYS A 332 9.40 -9.69 -3.12
C CYS A 332 9.70 -11.15 -2.79
N ARG A 333 8.79 -11.82 -2.08
CA ARG A 333 8.65 -13.27 -2.04
C ARG A 333 7.19 -13.66 -1.90
#